data_AF-A3KN43-F1
#
_entry.id   AF-A3KN43-F1
#
_cell.length_a   1.000
_cell.length_b   1.000
_cell.length_c   1.000
_cell.angle_alpha   90.00
_cell.angle_beta   90.00
_cell.angle_gamma   90.00
#
_symmetry.space_group_name_H-M   'P 1'
#
loop_
_entity.id
_entity.type
_entity.pdbx_description
1 polymer ?
#
loop_
_entity_poly.entity_id
_entity_poly.type
_entity_poly.pdbx_seq_one_letter_code
_entity_poly.pdbx_strand_id
1 'polypeptide(L)'
;FLQDHDVRQSEFQQLPYHRIFIMLLLELNAPEHVLETINFQTLTAFCNTFHILRPTKAPGFVYAWLELISHRIFIARMLAHTPQQKGWPMYAQLLIDLFKYLAPFLRNVELTKPMQILYKGTLRVLLVLLHDFPEFLCDYHYGFCDVIPPNCIQLRNLILSAFPRNMRLPDPFTPNLKVDMLSEINIAPRILTNFTGVMPPQFKKDLDSYLKTRSPVTFLSDLRSNLQVSNEPGNRYNLQLINALVLYVGTQAIAHIHNKGSTPSMSTITHSAHMDIFQNLAVDLDTEGRYLFLNAIANQLRYPNSHTHYFSCTMLYLFAEANTEAIQEQITRVLLERLIVNRPHPWGLLITFIELIKNPAFKFWNHEFVHCAPEIEKLFQSVAQCCMGQKQAQQVMEGTGAS
;
A
#
# COMPACT_ATOMS: atom_id res chain seq x y z
N PHE A 1 -13.60 -32.88 7.32
CA PHE A 1 -13.25 -31.50 7.69
C PHE A 1 -14.51 -30.63 7.80
N LEU A 2 -15.11 -30.14 6.69
CA LEU A 2 -16.18 -29.13 6.77
C LEU A 2 -17.40 -29.61 7.58
N GLN A 3 -17.86 -30.84 7.32
CA GLN A 3 -18.93 -31.45 8.11
C GLN A 3 -18.64 -31.48 9.62
N ASP A 4 -17.40 -31.77 10.01
CA ASP A 4 -17.01 -31.83 11.42
C ASP A 4 -16.93 -30.42 12.03
N HIS A 5 -16.41 -29.45 11.28
CA HIS A 5 -16.42 -28.03 11.66
C HIS A 5 -17.85 -27.51 11.85
N ASP A 6 -18.75 -27.83 10.92
CA ASP A 6 -20.16 -27.39 10.94
C ASP A 6 -20.97 -28.07 12.06
N VAL A 7 -20.69 -29.33 12.39
CA VAL A 7 -21.44 -30.07 13.44
C VAL A 7 -20.88 -29.77 14.83
N ARG A 8 -19.55 -29.74 15.01
CA ARG A 8 -18.92 -29.58 16.33
C ARG A 8 -18.81 -28.13 16.77
N GLN A 9 -18.78 -27.16 15.84
CA GLN A 9 -18.73 -25.73 16.14
C GLN A 9 -17.64 -25.38 17.17
N SER A 10 -18.00 -24.95 18.37
CA SER A 10 -17.06 -24.60 19.44
C SER A 10 -16.21 -25.76 19.95
N GLU A 11 -16.66 -27.01 19.77
CA GLU A 11 -15.89 -28.21 20.14
C GLU A 11 -14.93 -28.67 19.05
N PHE A 12 -14.97 -28.05 17.86
CA PHE A 12 -14.12 -28.42 16.73
C PHE A 12 -12.64 -28.38 17.11
N GLN A 13 -11.91 -29.45 16.76
CA GLN A 13 -10.48 -29.58 17.02
C GLN A 13 -9.69 -29.55 15.71
N GLN A 14 -8.84 -28.54 15.54
CA GLN A 14 -8.03 -28.37 14.32
C GLN A 14 -6.87 -29.38 14.19
N LEU A 15 -6.40 -29.96 15.31
CA LEU A 15 -5.17 -30.77 15.37
C LEU A 15 -5.12 -31.95 14.38
N PRO A 16 -6.16 -32.80 14.24
CA PRO A 16 -6.11 -33.94 13.34
C PRO A 16 -5.90 -33.51 11.89
N TYR A 17 -6.64 -32.50 11.44
CA TYR A 17 -6.58 -31.98 10.08
C TYR A 17 -5.28 -31.24 9.80
N HIS A 18 -4.83 -30.42 10.75
CA HIS A 18 -3.54 -29.76 10.66
C HIS A 18 -2.42 -30.77 10.43
N ARG A 19 -2.37 -31.82 11.26
CA ARG A 19 -1.35 -32.86 11.20
C ARG A 19 -1.39 -33.65 9.89
N ILE A 20 -2.59 -34.00 9.41
CA ILE A 20 -2.75 -34.69 8.12
C ILE A 20 -2.20 -33.83 6.99
N PHE A 21 -2.60 -32.55 6.90
CA PHE A 21 -2.15 -31.69 5.82
C PHE A 21 -0.66 -31.43 5.85
N ILE A 22 -0.08 -31.11 7.02
CA ILE A 22 1.34 -30.79 7.09
C ILE A 22 2.20 -32.03 6.83
N MET A 23 1.85 -33.20 7.39
CA MET A 23 2.64 -34.41 7.18
C MET A 23 2.54 -34.88 5.73
N LEU A 24 1.36 -34.86 5.13
CA LEU A 24 1.20 -35.20 3.71
C LEU A 24 1.98 -34.22 2.81
N LEU A 25 2.00 -32.92 3.13
CA LEU A 25 2.80 -31.94 2.40
C LEU A 25 4.29 -32.28 2.48
N LEU A 26 4.78 -32.65 3.67
CA LEU A 26 6.19 -32.99 3.88
C LEU A 26 6.59 -34.26 3.12
N GLU A 27 5.79 -35.33 3.24
CA GLU A 27 6.02 -36.60 2.53
C GLU A 27 6.06 -36.39 1.01
N LEU A 28 5.10 -35.64 0.45
CA LEU A 28 5.05 -35.37 -1.00
C LEU A 28 6.08 -34.33 -1.48
N ASN A 29 6.88 -33.75 -0.57
CA ASN A 29 8.01 -32.89 -0.88
C ASN A 29 9.36 -33.53 -0.52
N ALA A 30 9.38 -34.83 -0.24
CA ALA A 30 10.60 -35.60 -0.07
C ALA A 30 11.47 -35.53 -1.35
N PRO A 31 12.81 -35.57 -1.23
CA PRO A 31 13.73 -35.41 -2.34
C PRO A 31 13.82 -36.68 -3.21
N GLU A 32 12.70 -37.05 -3.84
CA GLU A 32 12.58 -38.19 -4.74
C GLU A 32 12.28 -37.74 -6.16
N HIS A 33 12.91 -38.37 -7.15
CA HIS A 33 12.77 -37.98 -8.56
C HIS A 33 11.30 -37.98 -9.03
N VAL A 34 10.52 -39.01 -8.65
CA VAL A 34 9.10 -39.11 -9.02
C VAL A 34 8.31 -37.94 -8.45
N LEU A 35 8.53 -37.59 -7.17
CA LEU A 35 7.82 -36.49 -6.51
C LEU A 35 8.19 -35.13 -7.10
N GLU A 36 9.45 -34.93 -7.50
CA GLU A 36 9.89 -33.68 -8.11
C GLU A 36 9.18 -33.42 -9.46
N THR A 37 8.94 -34.48 -10.25
CA THR A 37 8.24 -34.35 -11.54
C THR A 37 6.78 -33.89 -11.42
N ILE A 38 6.14 -34.18 -10.29
CA ILE A 38 4.74 -33.81 -10.00
C ILE A 38 4.63 -32.69 -8.96
N ASN A 39 5.75 -32.10 -8.52
CA ASN A 39 5.78 -31.22 -7.36
C ASN A 39 4.86 -30.00 -7.54
N PHE A 40 4.87 -29.38 -8.71
CA PHE A 40 4.03 -28.20 -8.96
C PHE A 40 2.53 -28.53 -8.93
N GLN A 41 2.12 -29.69 -9.43
CA GLN A 41 0.73 -30.17 -9.37
C GLN A 41 0.33 -30.49 -7.92
N THR A 42 1.23 -31.08 -7.14
CA THR A 42 1.05 -31.29 -5.70
C THR A 42 0.86 -29.97 -4.97
N LEU A 43 1.74 -28.99 -5.17
CA LEU A 43 1.62 -27.65 -4.58
C LEU A 43 0.31 -26.97 -5.00
N THR A 44 -0.10 -27.15 -6.26
CA THR A 44 -1.37 -26.64 -6.77
C THR A 44 -2.57 -27.24 -6.03
N ALA A 45 -2.56 -28.55 -5.81
CA ALA A 45 -3.61 -29.22 -5.04
C ALA A 45 -3.69 -28.72 -3.59
N PHE A 46 -2.54 -28.54 -2.93
CA PHE A 46 -2.50 -27.95 -1.58
C PHE A 46 -2.99 -26.50 -1.56
N CYS A 47 -2.56 -25.66 -2.50
CA CYS A 47 -3.03 -24.28 -2.59
C CYS A 47 -4.54 -24.19 -2.79
N ASN A 48 -5.10 -25.00 -3.70
CA ASN A 48 -6.55 -25.05 -3.92
C ASN A 48 -7.27 -25.50 -2.65
N THR A 49 -6.72 -26.49 -1.94
CA THR A 49 -7.26 -26.95 -0.65
C THR A 49 -7.23 -25.84 0.39
N PHE A 50 -6.11 -25.14 0.55
CA PHE A 50 -6.00 -24.02 1.50
C PHE A 50 -6.90 -22.84 1.12
N HIS A 51 -7.09 -22.57 -0.17
CA HIS A 51 -8.05 -21.57 -0.64
C HIS A 51 -9.51 -21.96 -0.34
N ILE A 52 -9.87 -23.24 -0.50
CA ILE A 52 -11.19 -23.75 -0.11
C ILE A 52 -11.40 -23.61 1.40
N LEU A 53 -10.38 -23.95 2.19
CA LEU A 53 -10.37 -23.90 3.65
C LEU A 53 -10.02 -22.52 4.23
N ARG A 54 -10.11 -21.45 3.42
CA ARG A 54 -9.78 -20.10 3.86
C ARG A 54 -10.57 -19.70 5.12
N PRO A 55 -10.06 -18.78 5.95
CA PRO A 55 -10.67 -18.48 7.25
C PRO A 55 -12.11 -17.96 7.20
N THR A 56 -12.54 -17.32 6.11
CA THR A 56 -13.95 -16.91 5.91
C THR A 56 -14.90 -18.09 5.68
N LYS A 57 -14.38 -19.28 5.37
CA LYS A 57 -15.13 -20.54 5.22
C LYS A 57 -14.97 -21.47 6.41
N ALA A 58 -13.78 -21.50 7.02
CA ALA A 58 -13.47 -22.36 8.17
C ALA A 58 -12.81 -21.57 9.31
N PRO A 59 -13.54 -20.65 9.99
CA PRO A 59 -12.96 -19.74 10.99
C PRO A 59 -12.32 -20.47 12.18
N GLY A 60 -12.87 -21.62 12.59
CA GLY A 60 -12.32 -22.46 13.68
C GLY A 60 -10.97 -23.10 13.37
N PHE A 61 -10.50 -23.00 12.12
CA PHE A 61 -9.22 -23.56 11.66
C PHE A 61 -8.18 -22.48 11.33
N VAL A 62 -8.47 -21.20 11.59
CA VAL A 62 -7.64 -20.08 11.14
C VAL A 62 -6.19 -20.13 11.64
N TYR A 63 -5.95 -20.64 12.85
CA TYR A 63 -4.59 -20.74 13.41
C TYR A 63 -3.78 -21.82 12.70
N ALA A 64 -4.30 -23.05 12.61
CA ALA A 64 -3.67 -24.11 11.84
C ALA A 64 -3.53 -23.75 10.36
N TRP A 65 -4.51 -23.06 9.78
CA TRP A 65 -4.45 -22.58 8.42
C TRP A 65 -3.31 -21.59 8.21
N LEU A 66 -3.11 -20.64 9.12
CA LEU A 66 -1.99 -19.71 9.07
C LEU A 66 -0.65 -20.45 9.24
N GLU A 67 -0.56 -21.43 10.16
CA GLU A 67 0.62 -22.28 10.31
C GLU A 67 0.96 -23.04 9.01
N LEU A 68 -0.04 -23.58 8.31
CA LEU A 68 0.13 -24.30 7.04
C LEU A 68 0.65 -23.38 5.93
N ILE A 69 -0.03 -22.24 5.69
CA ILE A 69 0.38 -21.33 4.61
C ILE A 69 1.71 -20.64 4.92
N SER A 70 2.05 -20.48 6.20
CA SER A 70 3.31 -19.88 6.64
C SER A 70 4.45 -20.87 6.84
N HIS A 71 4.20 -22.17 6.62
CA HIS A 71 5.18 -23.19 6.88
C HIS A 71 6.41 -23.03 5.99
N ARG A 72 7.61 -23.10 6.57
CA ARG A 72 8.89 -22.82 5.88
C ARG A 72 9.07 -23.59 4.57
N ILE A 73 8.66 -24.87 4.53
CA ILE A 73 8.76 -25.69 3.31
C ILE A 73 7.73 -25.26 2.27
N PHE A 74 6.51 -24.91 2.69
CA PHE A 74 5.49 -24.44 1.78
C PHE A 74 5.90 -23.10 1.14
N ILE A 75 6.34 -22.13 1.95
CA ILE A 75 6.88 -20.85 1.46
C ILE A 75 8.04 -21.08 0.48
N ALA A 76 9.04 -21.87 0.87
CA ALA A 76 10.22 -22.09 0.04
C ALA A 76 9.86 -22.76 -1.30
N ARG A 77 8.95 -23.75 -1.30
CA ARG A 77 8.52 -24.42 -2.53
C ARG A 77 7.69 -23.50 -3.42
N MET A 78 6.77 -22.73 -2.86
CA MET A 78 5.91 -21.80 -3.58
C MET A 78 6.66 -20.59 -4.17
N LEU A 79 7.58 -20.00 -3.40
CA LEU A 79 8.19 -18.71 -3.74
C LEU A 79 9.63 -18.81 -4.27
N ALA A 80 10.40 -19.82 -3.87
CA ALA A 80 11.81 -19.97 -4.25
C ALA A 80 12.05 -21.05 -5.31
N HIS A 81 11.54 -22.26 -5.10
CA HIS A 81 11.88 -23.42 -5.95
C HIS A 81 11.02 -23.54 -7.21
N THR A 82 9.78 -23.04 -7.18
CA THR A 82 8.90 -23.10 -8.34
C THR A 82 9.44 -22.21 -9.47
N PRO A 83 9.80 -22.79 -10.64
CA PRO A 83 10.41 -22.03 -11.72
C PRO A 83 9.44 -21.01 -12.30
N GLN A 84 10.00 -19.95 -12.89
CA GLN A 84 9.23 -18.87 -13.53
C GLN A 84 8.21 -18.20 -12.60
N GLN A 85 8.40 -18.33 -11.28
CA GLN A 85 7.53 -17.71 -10.27
C GLN A 85 6.04 -18.13 -10.38
N LYS A 86 5.76 -19.31 -10.96
CA LYS A 86 4.37 -19.79 -11.16
C LYS A 86 3.59 -19.97 -9.87
N GLY A 87 4.27 -20.17 -8.74
CA GLY A 87 3.63 -20.26 -7.42
C GLY A 87 3.24 -18.91 -6.82
N TRP A 88 3.81 -17.80 -7.30
CA TRP A 88 3.57 -16.48 -6.70
C TRP A 88 2.11 -16.04 -6.75
N PRO A 89 1.37 -16.14 -7.89
CA PRO A 89 -0.04 -15.72 -7.91
C PRO A 89 -0.91 -16.52 -6.93
N MET A 90 -0.61 -17.82 -6.79
CA MET A 90 -1.34 -18.72 -5.91
C MET A 90 -1.10 -18.40 -4.44
N TYR A 91 0.15 -18.12 -4.08
CA TYR A 91 0.49 -17.72 -2.72
C TYR A 91 -0.04 -16.32 -2.38
N ALA A 92 -0.02 -15.38 -3.34
CA ALA A 92 -0.65 -14.07 -3.20
C ALA A 92 -2.16 -14.19 -2.96
N GLN A 93 -2.84 -15.11 -3.64
CA GLN A 93 -4.27 -15.37 -3.39
C GLN A 93 -4.52 -15.83 -1.95
N LEU A 94 -3.69 -16.71 -1.39
CA LEU A 94 -3.83 -17.13 0.01
C LEU A 94 -3.61 -15.96 0.98
N LEU A 95 -2.62 -15.10 0.76
CA LEU A 95 -2.45 -13.89 1.57
C LEU A 95 -3.63 -12.92 1.44
N ILE A 96 -4.20 -12.77 0.24
CA ILE A 96 -5.41 -11.99 0.02
C ILE A 96 -6.59 -12.57 0.80
N ASP A 97 -6.74 -13.90 0.86
CA ASP A 97 -7.78 -14.55 1.66
C ASP A 97 -7.62 -14.25 3.16
N LEU A 98 -6.38 -14.28 3.66
CA LEU A 98 -6.04 -13.89 5.04
C LEU A 98 -6.41 -12.44 5.31
N PHE A 99 -5.99 -11.51 4.46
CA PHE A 99 -6.27 -10.09 4.65
C PHE A 99 -7.75 -9.77 4.55
N LYS A 100 -8.49 -10.41 3.62
CA LYS A 100 -9.95 -10.28 3.53
C LYS A 100 -10.65 -10.77 4.80
N TYR A 101 -10.17 -11.86 5.41
CA TYR A 101 -10.69 -12.33 6.69
C TYR A 101 -10.40 -11.34 7.82
N LEU A 102 -9.17 -10.81 7.89
CA LEU A 102 -8.76 -9.89 8.95
C LEU A 102 -9.42 -8.51 8.84
N ALA A 103 -9.70 -8.04 7.62
CA ALA A 103 -10.16 -6.68 7.35
C ALA A 103 -11.33 -6.19 8.22
N PRO A 104 -12.47 -6.90 8.34
CA PRO A 104 -13.59 -6.42 9.16
C PRO A 104 -13.22 -6.29 10.65
N PHE A 105 -12.35 -7.16 11.16
CA PHE A 105 -11.90 -7.10 12.54
C PHE A 105 -10.90 -5.96 12.77
N LEU A 106 -9.99 -5.73 11.83
CA LEU A 106 -8.95 -4.69 11.93
C LEU A 106 -9.48 -3.28 11.67
N ARG A 107 -10.64 -3.12 11.03
CA ARG A 107 -11.33 -1.81 10.93
C ARG A 107 -11.85 -1.35 12.30
N ASN A 108 -12.18 -2.29 13.18
CA ASN A 108 -12.61 -1.98 14.54
C ASN A 108 -11.39 -1.66 15.41
N VAL A 109 -11.53 -0.66 16.27
CA VAL A 109 -10.45 -0.21 17.17
C VAL A 109 -10.13 -1.29 18.24
N GLU A 110 -11.14 -2.06 18.66
CA GLU A 110 -11.00 -3.08 19.69
C GLU A 110 -10.77 -4.48 19.10
N LEU A 111 -9.55 -5.01 19.26
CA LEU A 111 -9.21 -6.36 18.88
C LEU A 111 -9.27 -7.31 20.08
N THR A 112 -10.03 -8.39 19.94
CA THR A 112 -10.05 -9.47 20.93
C THR A 112 -8.69 -10.16 21.03
N LYS A 113 -8.37 -10.79 22.17
CA LYS A 113 -7.09 -11.50 22.37
C LYS A 113 -6.80 -12.54 21.27
N PRO A 114 -7.76 -13.37 20.82
CA PRO A 114 -7.55 -14.28 19.68
C PRO A 114 -7.11 -13.56 18.40
N MET A 115 -7.75 -12.44 18.08
CA MET A 115 -7.41 -11.65 16.88
C MET A 115 -6.05 -10.97 16.99
N GLN A 116 -5.64 -10.52 18.19
CA GLN A 116 -4.30 -9.99 18.41
C GLN A 116 -3.20 -11.04 18.15
N ILE A 117 -3.43 -12.30 18.54
CA ILE A 117 -2.50 -13.41 18.26
C ILE A 117 -2.40 -13.63 16.74
N LEU A 118 -3.54 -13.68 16.06
CA LEU A 118 -3.58 -13.87 14.61
C LEU A 118 -2.91 -12.72 13.85
N TYR A 119 -3.13 -11.48 14.30
CA TYR A 119 -2.48 -10.29 13.76
C TYR A 119 -0.95 -10.33 13.93
N LYS A 120 -0.47 -10.69 15.13
CA LYS A 120 0.97 -10.89 15.39
C LYS A 120 1.57 -12.00 14.54
N GLY A 121 0.83 -13.10 14.33
CA GLY A 121 1.21 -14.16 13.39
C GLY A 121 1.36 -13.62 11.97
N THR A 122 0.38 -12.85 11.49
CA THR A 122 0.40 -12.22 10.16
C THR A 122 1.59 -11.27 9.99
N LEU A 123 1.91 -10.46 11.00
CA LEU A 123 3.10 -9.59 10.99
C LEU A 123 4.40 -10.40 10.86
N ARG A 124 4.52 -11.53 11.57
CA ARG A 124 5.71 -12.41 11.47
C ARG A 124 5.86 -13.00 10.08
N VAL A 125 4.76 -13.46 9.48
CA VAL A 125 4.79 -13.97 8.10
C VAL A 125 5.23 -12.88 7.13
N LEU A 126 4.66 -11.68 7.23
CA LEU A 126 5.06 -10.55 6.37
C LEU A 126 6.51 -10.13 6.58
N LEU A 127 7.04 -10.18 7.81
CA LEU A 127 8.44 -9.90 8.09
C LEU A 127 9.38 -10.91 7.41
N VAL A 128 9.05 -12.21 7.45
CA VAL A 128 9.80 -13.25 6.73
C VAL A 128 9.73 -12.99 5.22
N LEU A 129 8.54 -12.70 4.68
CA LEU A 129 8.39 -12.40 3.26
C LEU A 129 9.14 -11.13 2.83
N LEU A 130 9.16 -10.09 3.65
CA LEU A 130 9.90 -8.87 3.39
C LEU A 130 11.41 -9.12 3.36
N HIS A 131 11.91 -9.94 4.27
CA HIS A 131 13.34 -10.27 4.33
C HIS A 131 13.78 -11.20 3.18
N ASP A 132 13.06 -12.29 2.96
CA ASP A 132 13.51 -13.38 2.06
C ASP A 132 13.00 -13.20 0.62
N PHE A 133 11.82 -12.59 0.44
CA PHE A 133 11.09 -12.48 -0.83
C PHE A 133 10.53 -11.06 -1.08
N PRO A 134 11.34 -9.99 -0.96
CA PRO A 134 10.82 -8.63 -1.11
C PRO A 134 10.25 -8.37 -2.51
N GLU A 135 10.77 -8.98 -3.58
CA GLU A 135 10.22 -8.82 -4.93
C GLU A 135 8.78 -9.34 -5.05
N PHE A 136 8.44 -10.40 -4.31
CA PHE A 136 7.08 -10.91 -4.25
C PHE A 136 6.13 -9.87 -3.62
N LEU A 137 6.52 -9.28 -2.50
CA LEU A 137 5.72 -8.19 -1.90
C LEU A 137 5.65 -6.96 -2.81
N CYS A 138 6.72 -6.64 -3.56
CA CYS A 138 6.74 -5.55 -4.53
C CYS A 138 5.70 -5.73 -5.64
N ASP A 139 5.70 -6.91 -6.26
CA ASP A 139 4.90 -7.21 -7.45
C ASP A 139 3.39 -7.28 -7.13
N TYR A 140 3.03 -7.72 -5.92
CA TYR A 140 1.65 -7.87 -5.43
C TYR A 140 1.19 -6.79 -4.46
N HIS A 141 2.00 -5.75 -4.20
CA HIS A 141 1.70 -4.69 -3.23
C HIS A 141 0.31 -4.06 -3.42
N TYR A 142 -0.11 -3.86 -4.68
CA TYR A 142 -1.38 -3.24 -5.02
C TYR A 142 -2.54 -4.10 -4.52
N GLY A 143 -2.58 -5.37 -4.91
CA GLY A 143 -3.63 -6.31 -4.49
C GLY A 143 -3.71 -6.48 -2.98
N PHE A 144 -2.58 -6.46 -2.26
CA PHE A 144 -2.58 -6.49 -0.81
C PHE A 144 -3.09 -5.20 -0.17
N CYS A 145 -2.64 -4.02 -0.65
CA CYS A 145 -3.11 -2.73 -0.15
C CYS A 145 -4.60 -2.48 -0.42
N ASP A 146 -5.15 -3.12 -1.46
CA ASP A 146 -6.55 -2.98 -1.84
C ASP A 146 -7.53 -3.75 -0.92
N VAL A 147 -7.00 -4.69 -0.12
CA VAL A 147 -7.78 -5.48 0.85
C VAL A 147 -7.45 -5.14 2.30
N ILE A 148 -6.24 -4.65 2.58
CA ILE A 148 -5.84 -4.24 3.94
C ILE A 148 -6.48 -2.88 4.28
N PRO A 149 -7.23 -2.77 5.40
CA PRO A 149 -7.84 -1.51 5.82
C PRO A 149 -6.83 -0.36 5.97
N PRO A 150 -7.20 0.90 5.63
CA PRO A 150 -6.27 2.02 5.65
C PRO A 150 -5.58 2.27 7.00
N ASN A 151 -6.29 2.02 8.10
CA ASN A 151 -5.81 2.16 9.48
C ASN A 151 -4.77 1.10 9.89
N CYS A 152 -4.56 0.05 9.10
CA CYS A 152 -3.55 -1.00 9.36
C CYS A 152 -2.15 -0.58 8.90
N ILE A 153 -1.66 0.54 9.45
CA ILE A 153 -0.45 1.21 8.98
C ILE A 153 0.77 0.27 8.97
N GLN A 154 1.02 -0.48 10.05
CA GLN A 154 2.19 -1.36 10.14
C GLN A 154 2.19 -2.47 9.07
N LEU A 155 1.03 -3.09 8.81
CA LEU A 155 0.90 -4.13 7.79
C LEU A 155 1.20 -3.57 6.41
N ARG A 156 0.64 -2.40 6.10
CA ARG A 156 0.86 -1.72 4.81
C ARG A 156 2.30 -1.29 4.67
N ASN A 157 2.92 -0.75 5.71
CA ASN A 157 4.34 -0.38 5.69
C ASN A 157 5.25 -1.57 5.39
N LEU A 158 5.02 -2.75 5.98
CA LEU A 158 5.79 -3.95 5.65
C LEU A 158 5.76 -4.28 4.15
N ILE A 159 4.59 -4.14 3.51
CA ILE A 159 4.42 -4.39 2.08
C ILE A 159 5.05 -3.27 1.24
N LEU A 160 4.77 -2.01 1.59
CA LEU A 160 5.19 -0.82 0.84
C LEU A 160 6.69 -0.51 0.99
N SER A 161 7.33 -1.03 2.03
CA SER A 161 8.78 -0.97 2.23
C SER A 161 9.54 -2.05 1.46
N ALA A 162 8.87 -3.01 0.82
CA ALA A 162 9.55 -3.98 -0.02
C ALA A 162 10.13 -3.31 -1.28
N PHE A 163 11.34 -3.71 -1.68
CA PHE A 163 12.01 -3.25 -2.90
C PHE A 163 12.92 -4.34 -3.49
N PRO A 164 13.26 -4.30 -4.79
CA PRO A 164 14.13 -5.30 -5.41
C PRO A 164 15.51 -5.39 -4.75
N ARG A 165 15.99 -6.60 -4.42
CA ARG A 165 17.25 -6.80 -3.67
C ARG A 165 18.51 -6.26 -4.36
N ASN A 166 18.49 -6.18 -5.69
CA ASN A 166 19.60 -5.65 -6.48
C ASN A 166 19.64 -4.11 -6.52
N MET A 167 18.63 -3.43 -5.98
CA MET A 167 18.58 -1.98 -5.88
C MET A 167 19.28 -1.51 -4.61
N ARG A 168 20.10 -0.46 -4.73
CA ARG A 168 20.66 0.26 -3.57
C ARG A 168 19.88 1.53 -3.35
N LEU A 169 19.18 1.60 -2.24
CA LEU A 169 18.44 2.81 -1.88
C LEU A 169 19.41 3.89 -1.42
N PRO A 170 19.37 5.11 -1.98
CA PRO A 170 20.10 6.24 -1.40
C PRO A 170 19.50 6.56 -0.03
N ASP A 171 20.35 6.91 0.93
CA ASP A 171 19.88 7.30 2.27
C ASP A 171 19.02 8.58 2.16
N PRO A 172 17.73 8.55 2.54
CA PRO A 172 16.85 9.73 2.51
C PRO A 172 17.39 10.93 3.28
N PHE A 173 18.30 10.72 4.24
CA PHE A 173 18.87 11.77 5.08
C PHE A 173 20.18 12.35 4.53
N THR A 174 20.62 11.90 3.36
CA THR A 174 21.78 12.48 2.67
C THR A 174 21.53 13.97 2.40
N PRO A 175 22.38 14.89 2.90
CA PRO A 175 22.22 16.31 2.63
C PRO A 175 22.24 16.60 1.12
N ASN A 176 21.30 17.42 0.66
CA ASN A 176 21.16 17.82 -0.76
C ASN A 176 21.02 16.64 -1.74
N LEU A 177 20.33 15.56 -1.31
CA LEU A 177 19.99 14.45 -2.20
C LEU A 177 19.16 14.95 -3.40
N LYS A 178 19.72 14.82 -4.60
CA LYS A 178 19.07 15.17 -5.86
C LYS A 178 18.28 13.98 -6.40
N VAL A 179 17.02 13.86 -5.97
CA VAL A 179 16.13 12.75 -6.35
C VAL A 179 15.87 12.72 -7.86
N ASP A 180 15.78 13.89 -8.49
CA ASP A 180 15.63 14.11 -9.93
C ASP A 180 16.79 13.56 -10.78
N MET A 181 17.95 13.33 -10.17
CA MET A 181 19.14 12.79 -10.83
C MET A 181 19.26 11.26 -10.74
N LEU A 182 18.38 10.58 -10.00
CA LEU A 182 18.40 9.14 -9.87
C LEU A 182 17.89 8.49 -11.16
N SER A 183 18.66 7.55 -11.73
CA SER A 183 18.31 6.89 -12.99
C SER A 183 16.99 6.11 -12.92
N GLU A 184 16.71 5.55 -11.74
CA GLU A 184 15.62 4.64 -11.44
C GLU A 184 14.25 5.34 -11.48
N ILE A 185 14.19 6.67 -11.30
CA ILE A 185 12.93 7.43 -11.31
C ILE A 185 12.26 7.45 -12.69
N ASN A 186 12.95 7.03 -13.74
CA ASN A 186 12.37 6.92 -15.08
C ASN A 186 11.83 5.50 -15.37
N ILE A 187 12.07 4.54 -14.47
CA ILE A 187 11.69 3.14 -14.64
C ILE A 187 10.38 2.88 -13.89
N ALA A 188 9.38 2.37 -14.60
CA ALA A 188 8.11 1.99 -13.99
C ALA A 188 8.25 0.73 -13.12
N PRO A 189 7.64 0.68 -11.93
CA PRO A 189 7.57 -0.54 -11.14
C PRO A 189 6.63 -1.55 -11.81
N ARG A 190 6.88 -2.84 -11.58
CA ARG A 190 5.98 -3.89 -12.03
C ARG A 190 4.72 -3.94 -11.13
N ILE A 191 3.56 -4.15 -11.76
CA ILE A 191 2.28 -4.32 -11.08
C ILE A 191 1.58 -5.55 -11.66
N LEU A 192 1.44 -6.61 -10.87
CA LEU A 192 0.85 -7.89 -11.31
C LEU A 192 -0.65 -8.03 -10.99
N THR A 193 -1.29 -6.97 -10.51
CA THR A 193 -2.73 -6.92 -10.26
C THR A 193 -3.42 -6.10 -11.34
N ASN A 194 -4.46 -6.65 -11.99
CA ASN A 194 -5.24 -5.91 -12.97
C ASN A 194 -6.20 -4.91 -12.31
N PHE A 195 -5.65 -3.78 -11.85
CA PHE A 195 -6.41 -2.70 -11.22
C PHE A 195 -7.43 -2.06 -12.17
N THR A 196 -7.19 -2.11 -13.49
CA THR A 196 -8.13 -1.54 -14.47
C THR A 196 -9.46 -2.27 -14.55
N GLY A 197 -9.48 -3.56 -14.16
CA GLY A 197 -10.71 -4.36 -14.14
C GLY A 197 -11.73 -3.95 -13.07
N VAL A 198 -11.31 -3.13 -12.09
CA VAL A 198 -12.21 -2.59 -11.05
C VAL A 198 -13.08 -1.45 -11.59
N MET A 199 -12.60 -0.73 -12.61
CA MET A 199 -13.32 0.41 -13.19
C MET A 199 -14.49 -0.09 -14.06
N PRO A 200 -15.73 0.39 -13.85
CA PRO A 200 -16.84 0.10 -14.75
C PRO A 200 -16.49 0.49 -16.20
N PRO A 201 -16.85 -0.31 -17.22
CA PRO A 201 -16.41 -0.05 -18.60
C PRO A 201 -16.79 1.35 -19.12
N GLN A 202 -18.00 1.82 -18.80
CA GLN A 202 -18.45 3.16 -19.19
C GLN A 202 -17.68 4.26 -18.45
N PHE A 203 -17.50 4.12 -17.12
CA PHE A 203 -16.68 5.03 -16.33
C PHE A 203 -15.25 5.15 -16.88
N LYS A 204 -14.62 4.01 -17.20
CA LYS A 204 -13.28 4.00 -17.80
C LYS A 204 -13.25 4.72 -19.15
N LYS A 205 -14.25 4.48 -20.01
CA LYS A 205 -14.36 5.15 -21.32
C LYS A 205 -14.47 6.67 -21.16
N ASP A 206 -15.29 7.13 -20.22
CA ASP A 206 -15.48 8.55 -19.95
C ASP A 206 -14.23 9.19 -19.35
N LEU A 207 -13.56 8.49 -18.44
CA LEU A 207 -12.25 8.87 -17.91
C LEU A 207 -11.21 9.00 -19.03
N ASP A 208 -11.09 8.00 -19.91
CA ASP A 208 -10.15 8.06 -21.04
C ASP A 208 -10.48 9.21 -22.01
N SER A 209 -11.78 9.50 -22.20
CA SER A 209 -12.24 10.63 -22.99
C SER A 209 -11.81 11.95 -22.37
N TYR A 210 -12.01 12.12 -21.06
CA TYR A 210 -11.60 13.31 -20.32
C TYR A 210 -10.08 13.48 -20.33
N LEU A 211 -9.30 12.43 -20.10
CA LEU A 211 -7.84 12.49 -20.11
C LEU A 211 -7.27 12.93 -21.47
N LYS A 212 -7.94 12.58 -22.58
CA LYS A 212 -7.52 12.94 -23.94
C LYS A 212 -8.00 14.32 -24.37
N THR A 213 -9.25 14.68 -24.05
CA THR A 213 -9.90 15.88 -24.61
C THR A 213 -10.06 17.01 -23.60
N ARG A 214 -9.81 16.74 -22.31
CA ARG A 214 -10.07 17.64 -21.18
C ARG A 214 -11.51 18.17 -21.16
N SER A 215 -12.45 17.34 -21.63
CA SER A 215 -13.86 17.67 -21.80
C SER A 215 -14.73 16.40 -21.63
N PRO A 216 -15.97 16.53 -21.09
CA PRO A 216 -16.55 17.75 -20.52
C PRO A 216 -16.09 17.98 -19.08
N VAL A 217 -16.12 19.23 -18.61
CA VAL A 217 -15.81 19.57 -17.20
C VAL A 217 -16.76 18.90 -16.21
N THR A 218 -17.99 18.61 -16.62
CA THR A 218 -19.00 17.91 -15.82
C THR A 218 -18.53 16.53 -15.36
N PHE A 219 -17.61 15.89 -16.08
CA PHE A 219 -16.98 14.64 -15.65
C PHE A 219 -16.36 14.75 -14.26
N LEU A 220 -15.75 15.89 -13.93
CA LEU A 220 -15.14 16.12 -12.61
C LEU A 220 -16.20 16.22 -11.51
N SER A 221 -17.33 16.88 -11.78
CA SER A 221 -18.45 16.97 -10.85
C SER A 221 -19.11 15.61 -10.62
N ASP A 222 -19.24 14.80 -11.68
CA ASP A 222 -19.81 13.46 -11.59
C ASP A 222 -18.86 12.46 -10.91
N LEU A 223 -17.55 12.76 -10.90
CA LEU A 223 -16.52 11.85 -10.39
C LEU A 223 -16.75 11.49 -8.92
N ARG A 224 -17.08 12.47 -8.07
CA ARG A 224 -17.39 12.22 -6.66
C ARG A 224 -18.55 11.24 -6.50
N SER A 225 -19.64 11.44 -7.25
CA SER A 225 -20.81 10.57 -7.21
C SER A 225 -20.50 9.16 -7.70
N ASN A 226 -19.62 9.01 -8.69
CA ASN A 226 -19.18 7.69 -9.18
C ASN A 226 -18.33 6.92 -8.16
N LEU A 227 -17.58 7.63 -7.29
CA LEU A 227 -16.74 7.03 -6.26
C LEU A 227 -17.53 6.67 -4.98
N GLN A 228 -18.66 7.34 -4.74
CA GLN A 228 -19.49 7.14 -3.57
C GLN A 228 -20.50 6.00 -3.80
N VAL A 229 -20.57 5.05 -2.86
CA VAL A 229 -21.46 3.88 -2.92
C VAL A 229 -22.53 3.86 -1.82
N SER A 230 -22.31 4.62 -0.75
CA SER A 230 -23.24 4.69 0.38
C SER A 230 -23.15 6.06 1.06
N ASN A 231 -24.13 6.34 1.93
CA ASN A 231 -24.10 7.47 2.84
C ASN A 231 -23.66 7.06 4.27
N GLU A 232 -23.47 5.76 4.52
CA GLU A 232 -23.05 5.22 5.82
C GLU A 232 -21.60 5.61 6.16
N PRO A 233 -21.34 6.31 7.29
CA PRO A 233 -19.99 6.68 7.70
C PRO A 233 -19.04 5.48 7.76
N GLY A 234 -17.83 5.61 7.20
CA GLY A 234 -16.80 4.56 7.20
C GLY A 234 -16.96 3.48 6.13
N ASN A 235 -18.02 3.55 5.33
CA ASN A 235 -18.23 2.72 4.14
C ASN A 235 -18.85 3.53 2.98
N ARG A 236 -18.59 4.85 2.95
CA ARG A 236 -19.22 5.75 1.96
C ARG A 236 -18.69 5.56 0.56
N TYR A 237 -17.41 5.21 0.44
CA TYR A 237 -16.67 5.22 -0.82
C TYR A 237 -16.22 3.82 -1.25
N ASN A 238 -16.20 3.60 -2.56
CA ASN A 238 -15.56 2.43 -3.14
C ASN A 238 -14.04 2.62 -3.12
N LEU A 239 -13.41 2.10 -2.06
CA LEU A 239 -11.97 2.19 -1.85
C LEU A 239 -11.17 1.62 -3.04
N GLN A 240 -11.59 0.48 -3.59
CA GLN A 240 -10.91 -0.16 -4.70
C GLN A 240 -10.97 0.70 -5.97
N LEU A 241 -12.12 1.34 -6.23
CA LEU A 241 -12.27 2.25 -7.36
C LEU A 241 -11.40 3.51 -7.20
N ILE A 242 -11.30 4.07 -5.98
CA ILE A 242 -10.39 5.19 -5.69
C ILE A 242 -8.94 4.78 -5.96
N ASN A 243 -8.51 3.62 -5.42
CA ASN A 243 -7.15 3.12 -5.62
C ASN A 243 -6.83 2.90 -7.11
N ALA A 244 -7.78 2.32 -7.87
CA ALA A 244 -7.64 2.07 -9.30
C ALA A 244 -7.59 3.37 -10.10
N LEU A 245 -8.48 4.33 -9.81
CA LEU A 245 -8.51 5.65 -10.44
C LEU A 245 -7.18 6.38 -10.25
N VAL A 246 -6.69 6.45 -9.00
CA VAL A 246 -5.46 7.18 -8.69
C VAL A 246 -4.26 6.59 -9.42
N LEU A 247 -4.08 5.27 -9.34
CA LEU A 247 -2.97 4.60 -10.03
C LEU A 247 -3.10 4.74 -11.55
N TYR A 248 -4.31 4.58 -12.10
CA TYR A 248 -4.55 4.69 -13.53
C TYR A 248 -4.24 6.10 -14.04
N VAL A 249 -4.78 7.13 -13.41
CA VAL A 249 -4.52 8.53 -13.80
C VAL A 249 -3.03 8.86 -13.71
N GLY A 250 -2.35 8.43 -12.65
CA GLY A 250 -0.90 8.66 -12.51
C GLY A 250 -0.07 7.95 -13.59
N THR A 251 -0.38 6.69 -13.90
CA THR A 251 0.31 5.95 -14.97
C THR A 251 0.08 6.54 -16.35
N GLN A 252 -1.15 6.98 -16.65
CA GLN A 252 -1.45 7.70 -17.89
C GLN A 252 -0.72 9.05 -17.95
N ALA A 253 -0.63 9.78 -16.84
CA ALA A 253 0.08 11.04 -16.77
C ALA A 253 1.58 10.89 -17.03
N ILE A 254 2.22 9.90 -16.41
CA ILE A 254 3.64 9.58 -16.65
C ILE A 254 3.86 9.26 -18.13
N ALA A 255 3.04 8.39 -18.72
CA ALA A 255 3.13 8.04 -20.14
C ALA A 255 2.95 9.27 -21.05
N HIS A 256 1.99 10.14 -20.75
CA HIS A 256 1.74 11.38 -21.48
C HIS A 256 2.92 12.35 -21.43
N ILE A 257 3.54 12.50 -20.27
CA ILE A 257 4.72 13.36 -20.07
C ILE A 257 5.93 12.80 -20.86
N HIS A 258 6.17 11.49 -20.78
CA HIS A 258 7.23 10.83 -21.56
C HIS A 258 7.01 10.97 -23.07
N ASN A 259 5.78 10.85 -23.55
CA ASN A 259 5.44 11.03 -24.97
C ASN A 259 5.67 12.47 -25.46
N LYS A 260 5.67 13.46 -24.55
CA LYS A 260 6.07 14.84 -24.85
C LYS A 260 7.59 15.06 -24.81
N GLY A 261 8.39 14.01 -24.58
CA GLY A 261 9.84 14.11 -24.48
C GLY A 261 10.35 14.73 -23.17
N SER A 262 9.52 14.76 -22.12
CA SER A 262 9.88 15.29 -20.80
C SER A 262 9.80 14.20 -19.73
N THR A 263 10.36 14.46 -18.55
CA THR A 263 10.22 13.59 -17.37
C THR A 263 9.25 14.22 -16.35
N PRO A 264 8.57 13.42 -15.51
CA PRO A 264 7.75 13.94 -14.42
C PRO A 264 8.57 14.82 -13.47
N SER A 265 8.09 16.02 -13.18
CA SER A 265 8.67 16.98 -12.23
C SER A 265 7.56 17.89 -11.70
N MET A 266 7.86 18.74 -10.70
CA MET A 266 6.88 19.70 -10.16
C MET A 266 6.27 20.62 -11.21
N SER A 267 6.96 20.90 -12.32
CA SER A 267 6.45 21.79 -13.38
C SER A 267 5.77 21.04 -14.52
N THR A 268 6.10 19.76 -14.76
CA THR A 268 5.56 19.01 -15.91
C THR A 268 4.29 18.24 -15.58
N ILE A 269 4.03 17.96 -14.30
CA ILE A 269 2.81 17.25 -13.86
C ILE A 269 1.57 18.15 -13.82
N THR A 270 1.75 19.47 -13.82
CA THR A 270 0.69 20.47 -13.58
C THR A 270 -0.08 20.80 -14.87
N HIS A 271 -1.18 21.55 -14.71
CA HIS A 271 -2.00 22.08 -15.81
C HIS A 271 -2.39 21.03 -16.88
N SER A 272 -2.71 19.81 -16.43
CA SER A 272 -3.10 18.70 -17.29
C SER A 272 -4.42 18.09 -16.84
N ALA A 273 -5.14 17.41 -17.74
CA ALA A 273 -6.38 16.71 -17.42
C ALA A 273 -6.21 15.71 -16.23
N HIS A 274 -5.02 15.14 -16.10
CA HIS A 274 -4.66 14.25 -14.99
C HIS A 274 -4.64 14.99 -13.65
N MET A 275 -4.02 16.18 -13.62
CA MET A 275 -3.94 16.99 -12.40
C MET A 275 -5.29 17.63 -12.07
N ASP A 276 -6.11 17.98 -13.06
CA ASP A 276 -7.47 18.48 -12.82
C ASP A 276 -8.29 17.46 -12.00
N ILE A 277 -8.16 16.16 -12.30
CA ILE A 277 -8.80 15.10 -11.54
C ILE A 277 -8.32 15.10 -10.09
N PHE A 278 -7.01 15.16 -9.86
CA PHE A 278 -6.45 15.14 -8.50
C PHE A 278 -6.79 16.39 -7.68
N GLN A 279 -6.72 17.57 -8.28
CA GLN A 279 -7.12 18.82 -7.63
C GLN A 279 -8.63 18.82 -7.32
N ASN A 280 -9.46 18.37 -8.25
CA ASN A 280 -10.89 18.25 -8.03
C ASN A 280 -11.21 17.28 -6.89
N LEU A 281 -10.58 16.09 -6.87
CA LEU A 281 -10.75 15.13 -5.77
C LEU A 281 -10.27 15.68 -4.42
N ALA A 282 -9.18 16.45 -4.40
CA ALA A 282 -8.69 17.08 -3.19
C ALA A 282 -9.68 18.13 -2.64
N VAL A 283 -10.37 18.88 -3.49
CA VAL A 283 -11.30 19.93 -3.06
C VAL A 283 -12.71 19.41 -2.81
N ASP A 284 -13.27 18.62 -3.72
CA ASP A 284 -14.69 18.26 -3.76
C ASP A 284 -15.05 17.05 -2.87
N LEU A 285 -14.09 16.18 -2.54
CA LEU A 285 -14.34 15.09 -1.59
C LEU A 285 -14.49 15.61 -0.15
N ASP A 286 -15.33 14.92 0.62
CA ASP A 286 -15.40 15.12 2.07
C ASP A 286 -14.13 14.58 2.77
N THR A 287 -14.05 14.75 4.09
CA THR A 287 -12.89 14.33 4.90
C THR A 287 -12.59 12.83 4.74
N GLU A 288 -13.61 11.98 4.63
CA GLU A 288 -13.45 10.53 4.46
C GLU A 288 -12.90 10.21 3.06
N GLY A 289 -13.53 10.74 2.01
CA GLY A 289 -13.10 10.54 0.63
C GLY A 289 -11.69 11.06 0.40
N ARG A 290 -11.37 12.26 0.91
CA ARG A 290 -10.03 12.86 0.80
C ARG A 290 -8.99 12.01 1.53
N TYR A 291 -9.30 11.48 2.71
CA TYR A 291 -8.40 10.57 3.43
C TYR A 291 -8.09 9.30 2.63
N LEU A 292 -9.09 8.69 1.98
CA LEU A 292 -8.89 7.51 1.13
C LEU A 292 -8.10 7.84 -0.14
N PHE A 293 -8.40 8.97 -0.79
CA PHE A 293 -7.68 9.47 -1.96
C PHE A 293 -6.20 9.73 -1.67
N LEU A 294 -5.88 10.45 -0.59
CA LEU A 294 -4.49 10.71 -0.19
C LEU A 294 -3.78 9.42 0.22
N ASN A 295 -4.48 8.48 0.86
CA ASN A 295 -3.95 7.15 1.12
C ASN A 295 -3.63 6.36 -0.15
N ALA A 296 -4.41 6.51 -1.22
CA ALA A 296 -4.17 5.87 -2.51
C ALA A 296 -2.91 6.43 -3.19
N ILE A 297 -2.68 7.75 -3.11
CA ILE A 297 -1.43 8.39 -3.54
C ILE A 297 -0.25 7.87 -2.69
N ALA A 298 -0.39 7.90 -1.36
CA ALA A 298 0.68 7.51 -0.44
C ALA A 298 1.11 6.04 -0.59
N ASN A 299 0.26 5.15 -1.09
CA ASN A 299 0.63 3.76 -1.40
C ASN A 299 1.65 3.64 -2.53
N GLN A 300 1.80 4.68 -3.35
CA GLN A 300 2.74 4.67 -4.46
C GLN A 300 4.11 5.20 -4.04
N LEU A 301 4.23 5.79 -2.85
CA LEU A 301 5.47 6.35 -2.30
C LEU A 301 6.40 5.25 -1.76
N ARG A 302 6.96 4.43 -2.65
CA ARG A 302 7.75 3.22 -2.32
C ARG A 302 9.24 3.42 -2.60
N TYR A 303 9.92 2.47 -3.21
CA TYR A 303 11.33 2.62 -3.64
C TYR A 303 11.48 3.57 -4.84
N PRO A 304 12.69 4.02 -5.21
CA PRO A 304 12.93 4.84 -6.40
C PRO A 304 12.39 4.20 -7.67
N ASN A 305 11.34 4.79 -8.24
CA ASN A 305 10.72 4.41 -9.50
C ASN A 305 9.85 5.58 -10.00
N SER A 306 9.37 5.52 -11.24
CA SER A 306 8.59 6.60 -11.84
C SER A 306 7.26 6.90 -11.17
N HIS A 307 6.59 5.89 -10.58
CA HIS A 307 5.36 6.12 -9.83
C HIS A 307 5.66 6.84 -8.52
N THR A 308 6.64 6.37 -7.76
CA THR A 308 7.07 7.02 -6.51
C THR A 308 7.41 8.48 -6.75
N HIS A 309 8.17 8.78 -7.81
CA HIS A 309 8.54 10.16 -8.15
C HIS A 309 7.32 11.00 -8.52
N TYR A 310 6.49 10.52 -9.46
CA TYR A 310 5.28 11.23 -9.90
C TYR A 310 4.31 11.52 -8.74
N PHE A 311 4.04 10.52 -7.88
CA PHE A 311 3.11 10.68 -6.76
C PHE A 311 3.71 11.48 -5.60
N SER A 312 5.03 11.49 -5.42
CA SER A 312 5.72 12.42 -4.51
C SER A 312 5.50 13.86 -4.97
N CYS A 313 5.76 14.14 -6.25
CA CYS A 313 5.51 15.46 -6.82
C CYS A 313 4.03 15.86 -6.75
N THR A 314 3.12 14.92 -7.02
CA THR A 314 1.67 15.16 -6.92
C THR A 314 1.26 15.50 -5.48
N MET A 315 1.73 14.75 -4.48
CA MET A 315 1.40 15.00 -3.08
C MET A 315 1.85 16.39 -2.61
N LEU A 316 3.10 16.75 -2.95
CA LEU A 316 3.68 18.06 -2.61
C LEU A 316 3.00 19.21 -3.37
N TYR A 317 2.66 19.01 -4.64
CA TYR A 317 1.92 20.00 -5.42
C TYR A 317 0.52 20.25 -4.85
N LEU A 318 -0.21 19.19 -4.46
CA LEU A 318 -1.51 19.33 -3.80
C LEU A 318 -1.42 20.05 -2.46
N PHE A 319 -0.31 19.93 -1.73
CA PHE A 319 -0.06 20.70 -0.51
C PHE A 319 0.19 22.18 -0.82
N ALA A 320 1.03 22.48 -1.82
CA ALA A 320 1.39 23.85 -2.19
C ALA A 320 0.22 24.65 -2.76
N GLU A 321 -0.62 24.02 -3.58
CA GLU A 321 -1.77 24.65 -4.26
C GLU A 321 -3.09 24.49 -3.51
N ALA A 322 -3.05 24.02 -2.26
CA ALA A 322 -4.24 23.89 -1.44
C ALA A 322 -4.80 25.27 -1.08
N ASN A 323 -6.08 25.50 -1.42
CA ASN A 323 -6.79 26.71 -1.04
C ASN A 323 -7.30 26.71 0.41
N THR A 324 -7.21 25.57 1.11
CA THR A 324 -7.71 25.38 2.47
C THR A 324 -6.71 24.59 3.31
N GLU A 325 -6.47 25.02 4.55
CA GLU A 325 -5.56 24.31 5.46
C GLU A 325 -6.02 22.87 5.75
N ALA A 326 -7.32 22.57 5.68
CA ALA A 326 -7.83 21.21 5.88
C ALA A 326 -7.21 20.17 4.92
N ILE A 327 -6.87 20.56 3.69
CA ILE A 327 -6.20 19.66 2.72
C ILE A 327 -4.74 19.45 3.15
N GLN A 328 -4.05 20.53 3.54
CA GLN A 328 -2.65 20.51 4.00
C GLN A 328 -2.50 19.69 5.28
N GLU A 329 -3.41 19.86 6.24
CA GLU A 329 -3.50 19.06 7.46
C GLU A 329 -3.70 17.58 7.13
N GLN A 330 -4.64 17.23 6.23
CA GLN A 330 -4.88 15.83 5.87
C GLN A 330 -3.70 15.18 5.13
N ILE A 331 -3.02 15.91 4.24
CA ILE A 331 -1.77 15.44 3.59
C ILE A 331 -0.74 15.14 4.67
N THR A 332 -0.53 16.08 5.58
CA THR A 332 0.43 15.95 6.68
C THR A 332 0.09 14.76 7.57
N ARG A 333 -1.18 14.60 7.95
CA ARG A 333 -1.67 13.47 8.73
C ARG A 333 -1.39 12.13 8.06
N VAL A 334 -1.69 12.00 6.75
CA VAL A 334 -1.46 10.74 6.01
C VAL A 334 0.02 10.39 5.91
N LEU A 335 0.90 11.38 5.73
CA LEU A 335 2.34 11.14 5.71
C LEU A 335 2.86 10.79 7.12
N LEU A 336 2.44 11.55 8.13
CA LEU A 336 2.91 11.41 9.51
C LEU A 336 2.43 10.10 10.15
N GLU A 337 1.16 9.73 10.00
CA GLU A 337 0.61 8.50 10.59
C GLU A 337 1.38 7.25 10.13
N ARG A 338 1.95 7.30 8.92
CA ARG A 338 2.78 6.24 8.34
C ARG A 338 4.23 6.25 8.81
N LEU A 339 4.70 7.32 9.44
CA LEU A 339 6.06 7.48 9.97
C LEU A 339 6.16 7.28 11.49
N ILE A 340 5.08 7.55 12.24
CA ILE A 340 5.05 7.39 13.71
C ILE A 340 4.96 5.92 14.17
N VAL A 341 4.73 5.00 13.24
CA VAL A 341 4.75 3.57 13.53
C VAL A 341 6.17 3.00 13.54
N ASN A 342 6.31 1.77 14.03
CA ASN A 342 7.58 1.06 14.02
C ASN A 342 8.07 0.84 12.58
N ARG A 343 9.39 0.79 12.42
CA ARG A 343 10.04 0.41 11.16
C ARG A 343 9.47 -0.92 10.63
N PRO A 344 9.44 -1.13 9.31
CA PRO A 344 10.06 -0.31 8.27
C PRO A 344 9.19 0.88 7.82
N HIS A 345 9.83 1.83 7.13
CA HIS A 345 9.17 2.98 6.49
C HIS A 345 9.49 2.97 4.99
N PRO A 346 8.52 3.20 4.09
CA PRO A 346 8.79 3.29 2.65
C PRO A 346 9.73 4.45 2.32
N TRP A 347 10.66 4.23 1.38
CA TRP A 347 11.68 5.23 1.02
C TRP A 347 11.06 6.54 0.50
N GLY A 348 10.14 6.43 -0.45
CA GLY A 348 9.48 7.57 -1.09
C GLY A 348 8.59 8.34 -0.14
N LEU A 349 8.01 7.66 0.86
CA LEU A 349 7.27 8.31 1.95
C LEU A 349 8.19 9.23 2.75
N LEU A 350 9.36 8.73 3.16
CA LEU A 350 10.37 9.52 3.86
C LEU A 350 10.82 10.70 3.01
N ILE A 351 11.16 10.48 1.73
CA ILE A 351 11.59 11.53 0.80
C ILE A 351 10.53 12.63 0.67
N THR A 352 9.27 12.24 0.46
CA THR A 352 8.15 13.19 0.31
C THR A 352 7.97 14.02 1.58
N PHE A 353 8.02 13.38 2.76
CA PHE A 353 7.86 14.08 4.03
C PHE A 353 9.05 14.99 4.35
N ILE A 354 10.29 14.54 4.08
CA ILE A 354 11.50 15.34 4.26
C ILE A 354 11.47 16.58 3.37
N GLU A 355 11.07 16.44 2.10
CA GLU A 355 10.95 17.57 1.17
C GLU A 355 9.91 18.58 1.65
N LEU A 356 8.75 18.11 2.13
CA LEU A 356 7.68 18.95 2.66
C LEU A 356 8.15 19.82 3.85
N ILE A 357 8.91 19.24 4.78
CA ILE A 357 9.34 19.96 6.00
C ILE A 357 10.63 20.78 5.83
N LYS A 358 11.46 20.45 4.83
CA LYS A 358 12.76 21.11 4.60
C LYS A 358 12.70 22.24 3.58
N ASN A 359 11.89 22.10 2.54
CA ASN A 359 11.86 23.07 1.48
C ASN A 359 11.04 24.29 1.92
N PRO A 360 11.66 25.48 2.08
CA PRO A 360 10.98 26.66 2.59
C PRO A 360 9.85 27.15 1.67
N ALA A 361 9.81 26.71 0.40
CA ALA A 361 8.73 27.02 -0.52
C ALA A 361 7.35 26.56 0.00
N PHE A 362 7.29 25.46 0.76
CA PHE A 362 6.03 24.95 1.32
C PHE A 362 5.60 25.67 2.58
N LYS A 363 6.47 26.47 3.22
CA LYS A 363 6.18 27.19 4.48
C LYS A 363 5.53 26.30 5.55
N PHE A 364 5.89 25.02 5.59
CA PHE A 364 5.25 23.99 6.42
C PHE A 364 5.09 24.43 7.89
N TRP A 365 6.17 24.94 8.47
CA TRP A 365 6.21 25.36 9.88
C TRP A 365 5.41 26.64 10.19
N ASN A 366 4.87 27.32 9.18
CA ASN A 366 4.08 28.53 9.37
C ASN A 366 2.57 28.24 9.49
N HIS A 367 2.14 27.00 9.25
CA HIS A 367 0.73 26.62 9.29
C HIS A 367 0.24 26.38 10.72
N GLU A 368 -1.01 26.79 11.01
CA GLU A 368 -1.57 26.72 12.37
C GLU A 368 -1.72 25.27 12.88
N PHE A 369 -2.07 24.33 11.99
CA PHE A 369 -2.24 22.92 12.36
C PHE A 369 -0.93 22.25 12.84
N VAL A 370 0.24 22.80 12.53
CA VAL A 370 1.53 22.30 13.04
C VAL A 370 1.72 22.67 14.52
N HIS A 371 1.11 23.77 14.95
CA HIS A 371 1.20 24.33 16.30
C HIS A 371 -0.06 24.10 17.15
N CYS A 372 -1.03 23.34 16.64
CA CYS A 372 -2.34 23.18 17.29
C CYS A 372 -2.28 22.48 18.65
N ALA A 373 -1.24 21.68 18.90
CA ALA A 373 -0.99 21.03 20.18
C ALA A 373 0.52 20.84 20.42
N PRO A 374 1.04 21.07 21.65
CA PRO A 374 2.45 20.87 21.97
C PRO A 374 2.96 19.46 21.68
N GLU A 375 2.09 18.45 21.77
CA GLU A 375 2.41 17.05 21.46
C GLU A 375 2.64 16.84 19.95
N ILE A 376 1.85 17.51 19.10
CA ILE A 376 1.98 17.45 17.65
C ILE A 376 3.25 18.17 17.21
N GLU A 377 3.53 19.33 17.79
CA GLU A 377 4.77 20.06 17.52
C GLU A 377 6.00 19.23 17.90
N LYS A 378 6.02 18.64 19.11
CA LYS A 378 7.09 17.74 19.56
C LYS A 378 7.23 16.50 18.67
N LEU A 379 6.13 15.98 18.14
CA LEU A 379 6.13 14.85 17.24
C LEU A 379 6.82 15.21 15.92
N PHE A 380 6.46 16.35 15.32
CA PHE A 380 7.13 16.87 14.13
C PHE A 380 8.60 17.14 14.39
N GLN A 381 8.94 17.74 15.53
CA GLN A 381 10.33 17.96 15.95
C GLN A 381 11.10 16.65 16.10
N SER A 382 10.49 15.60 16.66
CA SER A 382 11.14 14.29 16.84
C SER A 382 11.40 13.62 15.50
N VAL A 383 10.41 13.62 14.59
CA VAL A 383 10.59 13.09 13.23
C VAL A 383 11.63 13.93 12.48
N ALA A 384 11.55 15.25 12.54
CA ALA A 384 12.52 16.19 11.97
C ALA A 384 13.94 15.94 12.49
N GLN A 385 14.14 15.76 13.79
CA GLN A 385 15.46 15.48 14.38
C GLN A 385 15.99 14.12 13.96
N CYS A 386 15.13 13.09 13.92
CA CYS A 386 15.49 11.78 13.36
C CYS A 386 15.87 11.88 11.87
N CYS A 387 15.30 12.83 11.13
CA CYS A 387 15.51 12.99 9.70
C CYS A 387 16.62 14.00 9.30
N MET A 388 16.97 14.96 10.16
CA MET A 388 17.79 16.12 9.78
C MET A 388 19.08 16.28 10.59
N GLY A 389 19.25 15.52 11.68
CA GLY A 389 20.31 15.77 12.66
C GLY A 389 20.08 17.06 13.46
N GLN A 390 20.54 17.08 14.72
CA GLN A 390 20.14 18.11 15.70
C GLN A 390 20.41 19.57 15.26
N LYS A 391 21.54 19.84 14.59
CA LYS A 391 21.95 21.22 14.23
C LYS A 391 21.17 21.84 13.06
N GLN A 392 20.75 21.06 12.07
CA GLN A 392 19.96 21.57 10.93
C GLN A 392 18.49 21.74 11.29
N ALA A 393 17.94 20.85 12.14
CA ALA A 393 16.58 20.97 12.63
C ALA A 393 16.35 22.29 13.39
N GLN A 394 17.27 22.67 14.28
CA GLN A 394 17.21 23.94 15.01
C GLN A 394 17.24 25.17 14.08
N GLN A 395 18.07 25.18 13.03
CA GLN A 395 18.16 26.35 12.13
C GLN A 395 16.92 26.55 11.24
N VAL A 396 16.31 25.46 10.75
CA VAL A 396 15.06 25.54 9.96
C VAL A 396 13.90 26.04 10.83
N MET A 397 13.90 25.67 12.11
CA MET A 397 12.90 26.09 13.07
C MET A 397 13.14 27.52 13.58
N GLU A 398 14.36 27.86 13.99
CA GLU A 398 14.72 29.18 14.54
C GLU A 398 14.71 30.29 13.47
N GLY A 399 14.98 29.96 12.19
CA GLY A 399 14.91 30.91 11.08
C GLY A 399 13.51 31.48 10.80
N THR A 400 12.48 30.99 11.49
CA THR A 400 11.09 31.48 11.36
C THR A 400 10.59 32.27 12.59
N GLY A 401 11.39 32.39 13.66
CA GLY A 401 11.04 33.15 14.87
C GLY A 401 11.41 34.64 14.82
N ALA A 402 12.01 35.13 13.74
CA ALA A 402 12.40 36.53 13.56
C ALA A 402 11.96 37.05 12.19
N SER A 403 10.67 37.34 12.04
CA SER A 403 10.10 38.27 11.05
C SER A 403 8.73 38.73 11.50
#